data_AF-A0A1G6GJ65-F1
#
_entry.id   AF-A0A1G6GJ65-F1
#
_cell.length_a   1.000
_cell.length_b   1.000
_cell.length_c   1.000
_cell.angle_alpha   90.00
_cell.angle_beta   90.00
_cell.angle_gamma   90.00
#
_symmetry.space_group_name_H-M   'P 1'
#
loop_
_entity.id
_entity.type
_entity.pdbx_description
1 polymer ?
#
loop_
_entity_poly.entity_id
_entity_poly.type
_entity_poly.pdbx_seq_one_letter_code
_entity_poly.pdbx_strand_id
1 'polypeptide(L)' 'MVKKKIIDLFSGAGGLTEGFRSDFDIIGHVEKEKAAIQTLKLRDAYHWLKKIII' A
#
# COMPACT_ATOMS: atom_id res chain seq x y z
N MET A 1 -17.79 4.76 -8.73
CA MET A 1 -17.98 3.42 -8.13
C MET A 1 -17.18 3.35 -6.84
N VAL A 2 -17.71 2.70 -5.79
CA VAL A 2 -17.00 2.52 -4.52
C VAL A 2 -15.93 1.44 -4.71
N LYS A 3 -14.66 1.77 -4.47
CA LYS A 3 -13.57 0.78 -4.50
C LYS A 3 -13.76 -0.24 -3.37
N LYS A 4 -13.52 -1.52 -3.65
CA LYS A 4 -13.52 -2.56 -2.60
C LYS A 4 -12.31 -2.36 -1.70
N LYS A 5 -12.50 -2.59 -0.39
CA LYS A 5 -11.44 -2.50 0.62
C LYS A 5 -10.66 -3.80 0.72
N ILE A 6 -9.33 -3.71 0.81
CA ILE A 6 -8.46 -4.87 0.94
C ILE A 6 -7.38 -4.66 2.00
N ILE A 7 -6.94 -5.77 2.60
CA ILE A 7 -5.76 -5.85 3.45
C ILE A 7 -4.77 -6.76 2.74
N ASP A 8 -3.52 -6.31 2.60
CA ASP A 8 -2.44 -7.10 2.00
C ASP A 8 -1.71 -7.89 3.10
N LEU A 9 -1.76 -9.22 3.03
CA LEU A 9 -1.17 -10.11 4.02
C LEU A 9 0.14 -10.69 3.50
N PHE A 10 1.18 -10.72 4.35
CA PHE A 10 2.55 -11.09 3.94
C PHE A 10 3.03 -10.23 2.77
N SER A 11 2.79 -8.93 2.88
CA SER A 11 2.87 -7.96 1.80
C SER A 11 4.29 -7.77 1.24
N GLY A 12 5.31 -8.27 1.93
CA GLY A 12 6.71 -8.05 1.57
C GLY A 12 6.98 -6.56 1.37
N ALA A 13 7.70 -6.22 0.30
CA ALA A 13 8.00 -4.82 -0.04
C ALA A 13 6.85 -4.08 -0.78
N GLY A 14 5.67 -4.70 -0.92
CA GLY A 14 4.46 -4.08 -1.48
C GLY A 14 4.23 -4.24 -2.97
N GLY A 15 4.89 -5.20 -3.64
CA GLY A 15 4.72 -5.39 -5.10
C GLY A 15 3.27 -5.67 -5.52
N LEU A 16 2.58 -6.56 -4.79
CA LEU A 16 1.16 -6.86 -5.02
C LEU A 16 0.30 -5.62 -4.73
N THR A 17 0.47 -5.01 -3.56
CA THR A 17 -0.15 -3.74 -3.19
C THR A 17 -0.12 -2.72 -4.33
N GLU A 18 1.04 -2.43 -4.92
CA GLU A 18 1.17 -1.43 -5.98
C GLU A 18 0.35 -1.77 -7.22
N GLY A 19 0.32 -3.04 -7.62
CA GLY A 19 -0.45 -3.50 -8.78
C GLY A 19 -1.97 -3.35 -8.60
N PHE A 20 -2.46 -3.33 -7.36
CA PHE A 20 -3.89 -3.27 -7.04
C PHE A 20 -4.38 -1.87 -6.61
N ARG A 21 -3.49 -0.87 -6.45
CA ARG A 21 -3.86 0.49 -6.00
C ARG A 21 -4.83 1.22 -6.95
N SER A 22 -4.80 0.92 -8.25
CA SER A 22 -5.73 1.49 -9.23
C SER A 22 -7.18 1.07 -8.97
N ASP A 23 -7.38 -0.14 -8.49
CA ASP A 23 -8.69 -0.81 -8.51
C ASP A 23 -9.30 -0.97 -7.11
N PHE A 24 -8.47 -0.93 -6.06
CA PHE A 24 -8.90 -1.17 -4.68
C PHE A 24 -8.50 -0.04 -3.72
N ASP A 25 -9.23 0.04 -2.61
CA ASP A 25 -8.90 0.88 -1.46
C ASP A 25 -8.10 0.04 -0.46
N ILE A 26 -6.79 0.27 -0.40
CA ILE A 26 -5.88 -0.52 0.44
C ILE A 26 -5.89 0.09 1.84
N ILE A 27 -6.42 -0.67 2.81
CA ILE A 27 -6.63 -0.17 4.17
C ILE A 27 -5.57 -0.63 5.16
N GLY A 28 -4.66 -1.51 4.76
CA GLY A 28 -3.54 -1.93 5.60
C GLY A 28 -2.68 -3.05 5.02
N HIS A 29 -1.53 -3.24 5.66
CA HIS A 29 -0.51 -4.24 5.32
C HIS A 29 -0.14 -5.04 6.57
N VAL A 30 0.08 -6.35 6.43
CA VAL A 30 0.62 -7.22 7.48
C VAL A 30 1.95 -7.80 6.99
N GLU A 31 3.04 -7.41 7.65
CA GLU A 31 4.39 -7.86 7.34
C GLU A 31 5.22 -8.01 8.63
N LYS A 32 6.16 -8.95 8.64
CA LYS A 32 7.06 -9.23 9.76
C LYS A 32 8.45 -8.62 9.56
N GLU A 33 8.96 -8.61 8.33
CA GLU A 33 10.31 -8.16 8.03
C GLU A 33 10.39 -6.62 8.12
N LYS A 34 11.34 -6.11 8.91
CA LYS A 34 11.41 -4.68 9.23
C LYS A 34 11.77 -3.82 8.02
N ALA A 35 12.68 -4.25 7.15
CA ALA A 35 13.06 -3.48 5.97
C ALA A 35 11.90 -3.40 4.95
N ALA A 36 11.14 -4.49 4.79
CA ALA A 36 9.92 -4.55 4.01
C ALA A 36 8.84 -3.59 4.56
N ILE A 37 8.63 -3.57 5.88
CA ILE A 37 7.72 -2.60 6.55
C ILE A 37 8.14 -1.15 6.28
N GLN A 38 9.44 -0.83 6.37
CA GLN A 38 9.92 0.54 6.07
C GLN A 38 9.68 0.90 4.60
N THR A 39 9.84 -0.06 3.69
CA THR A 39 9.53 0.14 2.26
C THR A 39 8.05 0.44 2.04
N LEU A 40 7.15 -0.32 2.68
CA LEU A 40 5.70 -0.09 2.62
C LEU A 40 5.34 1.31 3.13
N LYS A 41 5.87 1.72 4.29
CA LYS A 41 5.63 3.05 4.85
C LYS A 41 6.07 4.18 3.91
N LEU A 42 7.24 4.05 3.29
CA LEU A 42 7.73 5.04 2.33
C LEU A 42 6.81 5.13 1.10
N ARG A 43 6.35 3.99 0.58
CA ARG A 43 5.40 3.94 -0.54
C ARG A 43 4.06 4.58 -0.18
N ASP A 44 3.52 4.27 0.99
CA ASP A 44 2.27 4.88 1.46
C ASP A 44 2.41 6.40 1.62
N ALA A 45 3.52 6.87 2.18
CA ALA A 45 3.82 8.30 2.26
C ALA A 45 3.91 8.94 0.87
N TYR A 46 4.56 8.29 -0.10
CA TYR A 46 4.63 8.76 -1.48
C TYR A 46 3.23 8.88 -2.11
N HIS A 47 2.38 7.86 -1.98
CA HIS A 47 1.03 7.88 -2.57
C HIS A 47 0.11 8.89 -1.87
N TRP A 48 0.26 9.07 -0.56
CA TRP A 48 -0.45 10.10 0.20
C TRP A 48 -0.06 11.50 -0.28
N LEU A 49 1.25 11.78 -0.38
CA LEU A 49 1.76 13.06 -0.88
C LEU A 49 1.31 13.30 -2.33
N LYS A 50 1.43 12.28 -3.19
CA LYS A 50 1.00 12.33 -4.59
C LYS A 50 -0.46 12.72 -4.71
N LYS A 51 -1.34 12.17 -3.87
CA LYS A 51 -2.78 12.48 -3.88
C LYS A 51 -3.10 13.93 -3.45
N ILE A 52 -2.24 14.56 -2.65
CA ILE A 52 -2.49 15.90 -2.10
C ILE A 52 -1.83 16.98 -2.95
N ILE A 53 -0.66 16.69 -3.53
CA ILE A 53 0.17 17.67 -4.24
C ILE A 53 -0.05 17.62 -5.76
N ILE A 54 -0.39 16.45 -6.31
CA ILE A 54 -0.55 16.21 -7.76
C ILE A 54 -2.01 15.90 -8.05
#